data_AF-A0A3L7WNQ4-F1
#
_entry.id   AF-A0A3L7WNQ4-F1
#
_cell.length_a   1.000
_cell.length_b   1.000
_cell.length_c   1.000
_cell.angle_alpha   90.00
_cell.angle_beta   90.00
_cell.angle_gamma   90.00
#
_symmetry.space_group_name_H-M   'P 1'
#
loop_
_entity.id
_entity.type
_entity.pdbx_description
1 polymer ?
#
loop_
_entity_poly.entity_id
_entity_poly.type
_entity_poly.pdbx_seq_one_letter_code
_entity_poly.pdbx_strand_id
1 'polypeptide(L)' 'MNVKLSEILPPALLMRHADHIRDYLELEGVTPAAELGETLLSERKLKELLEELVEADGK' A
#
# COMPACT_ATOMS: atom_id res chain seq x y z
N MET A 1 -5.92 -5.82 -13.55
CA MET A 1 -4.57 -6.43 -13.48
C MET A 1 -4.05 -6.26 -12.05
N ASN A 2 -3.10 -7.07 -11.58
CA ASN A 2 -2.51 -6.91 -10.26
C ASN A 2 -1.13 -6.26 -10.40
N VAL A 3 -0.80 -5.35 -9.49
CA VAL A 3 0.45 -4.58 -9.49
C VAL A 3 1.10 -4.72 -8.12
N LYS A 4 2.43 -4.79 -8.08
CA LYS A 4 3.15 -4.82 -6.81
C LYS A 4 3.25 -3.42 -6.23
N LEU A 5 3.20 -3.33 -4.90
CA LEU A 5 3.40 -2.06 -4.21
C LEU A 5 4.79 -1.44 -4.51
N SER A 6 5.84 -2.25 -4.64
CA SER A 6 7.21 -1.80 -4.96
C SER A 6 7.36 -1.19 -6.36
N GLU A 7 6.44 -1.48 -7.28
CA GLU A 7 6.44 -0.87 -8.62
C GLU A 7 5.90 0.57 -8.61
N ILE A 8 5.23 0.97 -7.53
CA ILE A 8 4.47 2.22 -7.44
C ILE A 8 5.00 3.09 -6.31
N LEU A 9 5.24 2.48 -5.14
CA LEU A 9 5.75 3.15 -3.95
C LEU A 9 7.25 2.83 -3.79
N PRO A 10 8.12 3.86 -3.73
CA PRO A 10 9.52 3.65 -3.42
C PRO A 10 9.69 3.09 -2.00
N PRO A 11 10.79 2.36 -1.72
CA PRO A 11 11.04 1.73 -0.42
C PRO A 11 10.92 2.68 0.77
N ALA A 12 11.33 3.95 0.60
CA ALA A 12 11.23 4.96 1.65
C ALA A 12 9.78 5.26 2.06
N LEU A 13 8.85 5.33 1.10
CA LEU A 13 7.43 5.54 1.40
C LEU A 13 6.78 4.28 1.98
N LEU A 14 7.15 3.11 1.48
CA LEU A 14 6.71 1.83 2.05
C LEU A 14 7.11 1.70 3.52
N MET A 15 8.33 2.08 3.87
CA MET A 15 8.81 2.06 5.25
C MET A 15 8.13 3.13 6.10
N ARG A 16 7.98 4.35 5.58
CA ARG A 16 7.36 5.46 6.32
C ARG A 16 5.89 5.20 6.65
N HIS A 17 5.16 4.57 5.73
CA HIS A 17 3.73 4.30 5.88
C HIS A 17 3.43 2.81 6.12
N ALA A 18 4.41 2.04 6.61
CA ALA A 18 4.29 0.59 6.73
C ALA A 18 3.08 0.16 7.58
N ASP A 19 2.84 0.81 8.71
CA ASP A 19 1.68 0.53 9.57
C ASP A 19 0.37 0.86 8.86
N HIS A 20 0.26 2.06 8.26
CA HIS A 20 -0.95 2.48 7.55
C HIS A 20 -1.28 1.55 6.37
N ILE A 21 -0.27 1.11 5.62
CA ILE A 21 -0.45 0.14 4.53
C ILE A 21 -0.95 -1.19 5.09
N ARG A 22 -0.43 -1.67 6.23
CA ARG A 22 -0.91 -2.91 6.85
C ARG A 22 -2.35 -2.80 7.33
N ASP A 23 -2.71 -1.71 7.99
CA ASP A 23 -4.09 -1.43 8.41
C ASP A 23 -5.04 -1.44 7.21
N TYR A 24 -4.69 -0.73 6.14
CA TYR A 24 -5.48 -0.74 4.90
C TYR A 24 -5.65 -2.15 4.34
N LEU A 25 -4.56 -2.93 4.25
CA LEU A 25 -4.60 -4.30 3.74
C LEU A 25 -5.48 -5.20 4.61
N GLU A 26 -5.42 -5.07 5.94
CA GLU A 26 -6.25 -5.84 6.87
C GLU A 26 -7.73 -5.51 6.72
N LEU A 27 -8.08 -4.23 6.67
CA LEU A 27 -9.47 -3.77 6.45
C LEU A 27 -10.03 -4.29 5.12
N GLU A 28 -9.18 -4.32 4.10
CA GLU A 28 -9.51 -4.79 2.77
C GLU A 28 -9.50 -6.32 2.60
N GLY A 29 -9.17 -7.06 3.67
CA GLY A 29 -9.06 -8.52 3.66
C GLY A 29 -7.94 -9.03 2.75
N VAL A 30 -6.91 -8.23 2.51
CA VAL A 30 -5.73 -8.58 1.71
C VAL A 30 -4.62 -9.06 2.61
N THR A 31 -4.14 -10.28 2.36
CA THR A 31 -2.97 -10.78 3.10
C THR A 31 -1.69 -10.12 2.56
N PRO A 32 -0.93 -9.40 3.41
CA PRO A 32 0.34 -8.80 3.00
C PRO A 32 1.37 -9.89 2.68
N ALA A 33 2.25 -9.61 1.73
CA ALA A 33 3.44 -10.43 1.51
C ALA A 33 4.46 -10.24 2.65
N ALA A 34 5.48 -11.12 2.70
CA ALA A 34 6.56 -11.01 3.67
C ALA A 34 7.27 -9.64 3.61
N GLU A 35 7.44 -9.13 2.39
CA GLU A 35 7.85 -7.75 2.12
C GLU A 35 6.63 -6.96 1.63
N LEU A 36 6.32 -5.83 2.26
CA LEU A 36 5.16 -5.01 1.88
C LEU A 36 5.19 -4.63 0.39
N GLY A 37 6.37 -4.31 -0.15
CA GLY A 37 6.56 -4.00 -1.55
C GLY A 37 6.15 -5.13 -2.50
N GLU A 38 6.23 -6.39 -2.09
CA GLU A 38 5.86 -7.55 -2.90
C GLU A 38 4.35 -7.86 -2.82
N THR A 39 3.58 -7.09 -2.06
CA THR A 39 2.12 -7.26 -1.96
C THR A 39 1.46 -6.88 -3.28
N LEU A 40 0.65 -7.80 -3.80
CA LEU A 40 -0.10 -7.61 -5.04
C LEU A 40 -1.46 -6.98 -4.74
N LEU A 41 -1.72 -5.84 -5.37
CA LEU A 41 -3.01 -5.16 -5.30
C LEU A 41 -3.62 -4.99 -6.69
N SER A 42 -4.95 -5.06 -6.74
CA SER A 42 -5.71 -4.63 -7.91
C SER A 42 -5.53 -3.12 -8.11
N GLU A 43 -5.55 -2.66 -9.36
CA GLU A 43 -5.43 -1.23 -9.70
C GLU A 43 -6.41 -0.33 -8.94
N ARG A 44 -7.61 -0.83 -8.65
CA ARG A 44 -8.60 -0.12 -7.82
C ARG A 44 -8.11 0.10 -6.39
N LYS A 45 -7.69 -0.98 -5.71
CA LYS A 45 -7.20 -0.93 -4.32
C LYS A 45 -5.92 -0.10 -4.21
N LEU A 46 -5.07 -0.18 -5.23
CA LEU A 46 -3.88 0.64 -5.30
C LEU A 46 -4.22 2.14 -5.33
N LYS A 47 -5.22 2.55 -6.12
CA LYS A 47 -5.66 3.96 -6.15
C LYS A 47 -6.19 4.40 -4.79
N GLU A 48 -7.08 3.60 -4.20
CA GLU A 48 -7.65 3.88 -2.88
C GLU A 48 -6.55 4.01 -1.81
N LEU A 49 -5.57 3.10 -1.80
CA LEU A 49 -4.41 3.20 -0.90
C LEU A 49 -3.59 4.47 -1.15
N LEU A 50 -3.33 4.84 -2.41
CA LEU A 50 -2.54 6.04 -2.72
C LEU A 50 -3.26 7.33 -2.30
N GLU A 51 -4.57 7.39 -2.43
CA GLU A 51 -5.37 8.52 -1.96
C GLU A 51 -5.25 8.68 -0.43
N GLU A 52 -5.43 7.59 0.32
CA GLU A 52 -5.26 7.57 1.78
C GLU A 52 -3.84 7.97 2.21
N LEU A 53 -2.82 7.49 1.51
CA LEU A 53 -1.41 7.82 1.80
C LEU A 53 -1.10 9.30 1.56
N VAL A 54 -1.68 9.92 0.52
CA VAL A 54 -1.52 11.36 0.24
C VAL A 54 -2.22 12.19 1.31
N GLU A 55 -3.41 11.79 1.74
CA GLU A 55 -4.12 12.47 2.84
C GLU A 55 -3.38 12.34 4.18
N ALA A 56 -2.73 11.19 4.42
CA ALA A 56 -1.91 10.96 5.60
C ALA A 56 -0.58 11.74 5.61
N ASP A 57 0.04 12.00 4.44
CA ASP A 57 1.31 12.73 4.32
C ASP A 57 1.14 14.25 4.34
N GLY A 58 -0.01 14.75 3.87
CA GLY A 58 -0.30 16.19 3.78
C GLY A 58 -0.72 16.86 5.08
N LYS A 59 -0.68 16.17 6.23
CA LYS A 59 -1.22 16.65 7.51
C LYS A 59 -0.14 16.90 8.57
#